data_AF-A0A0C9MSL9-F1
#
_entry.id   AF-A0A0C9MSL9-F1
#
_cell.length_a   1.000
_cell.length_b   1.000
_cell.length_c   1.000
_cell.angle_alpha   90.00
_cell.angle_beta   90.00
_cell.angle_gamma   90.00
#
_symmetry.space_group_name_H-M   'P 1'
#
loop_
_entity.id
_entity.type
_entity.pdbx_description
1 polymer ?
#
loop_
_entity_poly.entity_id
_entity_poly.type
_entity_poly.pdbx_seq_one_letter_code
_entity_poly.pdbx_strand_id
1 'polypeptide(L)'
;MSAQVAGYTVSKTTPLNLSVDEAIINSKKSSSFLTHMIVMIDPQQIKTNEIAKDAYEECLQLKEYLSEQLWSEVETDGISKVQAALDELTQALSKYDMTNDMIEGEWEFVESSTCCVPSY
;
A
#
# COMPACT_ATOMS: atom_id res chain seq x y z
N MET A 1 21.96 7.93 8.00
CA MET A 1 21.47 9.20 7.47
C MET A 1 19.96 9.15 7.56
N SER A 2 19.37 10.01 8.39
CA SER A 2 17.95 10.00 8.71
C SER A 2 17.25 10.96 7.75
N ALA A 3 16.40 10.44 6.87
CA ALA A 3 15.55 11.26 6.02
C ALA A 3 14.40 11.80 6.88
N GLN A 4 14.29 13.13 6.98
CA GLN A 4 13.14 13.79 7.57
C GLN A 4 12.25 14.25 6.43
N VAL A 5 11.04 13.73 6.35
CA VAL A 5 10.00 14.19 5.44
C VAL A 5 8.78 14.53 6.30
N ALA A 6 8.23 15.73 6.12
CA ALA A 6 7.04 16.23 6.82
C ALA A 6 7.08 16.20 8.38
N GLY A 7 8.26 16.38 8.98
CA GLY A 7 8.40 16.51 10.45
C GLY A 7 8.41 15.19 11.22
N TYR A 8 8.31 14.04 10.53
CA TYR A 8 8.49 12.73 11.14
C TYR A 8 9.90 12.22 10.84
N THR A 9 10.62 11.81 11.90
CA THR A 9 11.95 11.23 11.77
C THR A 9 11.77 9.76 11.42
N VAL A 10 12.01 9.40 10.16
CA VAL A 10 11.98 8.00 9.70
C VAL A 10 13.22 7.31 10.25
N SER A 11 13.11 6.78 11.47
CA SER A 11 14.06 5.79 12.00
C SER A 11 13.39 4.42 11.88
N LYS A 12 14.13 3.49 11.26
CA LYS A 12 13.75 2.15 10.79
C LYS A 12 13.13 1.19 11.82
N THR A 13 12.87 1.64 13.05
CA THR A 13 12.26 0.88 14.16
C THR A 13 11.69 1.85 15.21
N THR A 14 11.13 2.98 14.79
CA THR A 14 10.41 3.85 15.73
C THR A 14 9.01 3.28 15.83
N PRO A 15 8.55 2.75 16.98
CA PRO A 15 7.14 2.47 17.16
C PRO A 15 6.40 3.74 16.81
N LEU A 16 5.52 3.68 15.81
CA LEU A 16 4.66 4.81 15.47
C LEU A 16 4.00 5.22 16.78
N ASN A 17 4.35 6.40 17.29
CA ASN A 17 3.82 6.94 18.53
C ASN A 17 2.42 7.51 18.24
N LEU A 18 1.61 6.69 17.57
CA LEU A 18 0.27 6.96 17.07
C LEU A 18 -0.66 6.02 17.81
N SER A 19 -1.86 6.51 18.10
CA SER A 19 -2.97 5.64 18.48
C SER A 19 -3.47 4.84 17.28
N VAL A 20 -4.18 3.74 17.54
CA VAL A 20 -4.80 2.90 16.49
C VAL A 20 -5.74 3.73 15.61
N ASP A 21 -6.52 4.63 16.19
CA ASP A 21 -7.41 5.54 15.45
C ASP A 21 -6.63 6.51 14.54
N GLU A 22 -5.51 7.06 15.02
CA GLU A 22 -4.64 7.92 14.20
C GLU A 22 -3.99 7.13 13.06
N ALA A 23 -3.56 5.89 13.30
CA ALA A 23 -3.04 5.01 12.28
C ALA A 23 -4.10 4.64 11.23
N ILE A 24 -5.37 4.45 11.63
CA ILE A 24 -6.50 4.26 10.71
C ILE A 24 -6.75 5.52 9.87
N ILE A 25 -6.70 6.70 10.48
CA ILE A 25 -6.90 7.96 9.73
C ILE A 25 -5.74 8.18 8.74
N ASN A 26 -4.51 7.93 9.18
CA ASN A 26 -3.32 8.11 8.36
C ASN A 26 -3.29 7.09 7.22
N SER A 27 -3.60 5.82 7.47
CA SER A 27 -3.66 4.79 6.42
C SER A 27 -4.64 5.15 5.30
N LYS A 28 -5.81 5.69 5.64
CA LYS A 28 -6.78 6.18 4.64
C LYS A 28 -6.24 7.35 3.82
N LYS A 29 -5.55 8.29 4.46
CA LYS A 29 -4.93 9.43 3.76
C LYS A 29 -3.80 8.98 2.86
N SER A 30 -2.87 8.17 3.37
CA SER A 30 -1.67 7.74 2.66
C SER A 30 -2.03 6.77 1.52
N SER A 31 -2.98 5.85 1.71
CA SER A 31 -3.48 4.99 0.63
C SER A 31 -4.21 5.77 -0.47
N SER A 32 -5.04 6.75 -0.09
CA SER A 32 -5.72 7.64 -1.04
C SER A 32 -4.71 8.48 -1.82
N PHE A 33 -3.72 9.04 -1.13
CA PHE A 33 -2.64 9.82 -1.74
C PHE A 33 -1.83 8.98 -2.72
N LEU A 34 -1.36 7.79 -2.31
CA LEU A 34 -0.63 6.86 -3.16
C LEU A 34 -1.46 6.47 -4.40
N THR A 35 -2.74 6.16 -4.21
CA THR A 35 -3.63 5.80 -5.33
C THR A 35 -3.80 6.96 -6.32
N HIS A 36 -4.07 8.17 -5.84
CA HIS A 36 -4.18 9.35 -6.73
C HIS A 36 -2.86 9.67 -7.42
N MET A 37 -1.75 9.52 -6.69
CA MET A 37 -0.42 9.72 -7.22
C MET A 37 -0.14 8.74 -8.37
N ILE A 38 -0.42 7.44 -8.20
CA ILE A 38 -0.28 6.43 -9.27
C ILE A 38 -1.08 6.80 -10.52
N VAL A 39 -2.29 7.36 -10.37
CA VAL A 39 -3.12 7.79 -11.51
C VAL A 39 -2.57 9.04 -12.22
N MET A 40 -1.90 9.93 -11.48
CA MET A 40 -1.40 11.19 -12.03
C MET A 40 0.01 11.11 -12.62
N ILE A 41 0.85 10.18 -12.14
CA ILE A 41 2.21 10.02 -12.66
C ILE A 41 2.17 9.11 -13.89
N ASP A 42 3.03 9.38 -14.87
CA ASP A 42 3.33 8.42 -15.92
C ASP A 42 3.86 7.13 -15.29
N PRO A 43 3.26 5.95 -15.58
CA PRO A 43 3.75 4.67 -15.08
C PRO A 43 5.27 4.54 -15.22
N GLN A 44 5.86 4.90 -16.37
CA GLN A 44 7.30 4.77 -16.59
C GLN A 44 8.17 5.54 -15.58
N GLN A 45 7.62 6.58 -14.96
CA GLN A 45 8.31 7.41 -13.97
C GLN A 45 8.07 6.95 -12.53
N ILE A 46 7.19 5.98 -12.28
CA ILE A 46 6.86 5.52 -10.92
C ILE A 46 8.10 5.04 -10.13
N LYS A 47 9.07 4.45 -10.84
CA LYS A 47 10.34 3.95 -10.30
C LYS A 47 11.35 5.04 -10.00
N THR A 48 11.28 6.15 -10.70
CA THR A 48 12.17 7.30 -10.52
C THR A 48 11.56 8.37 -9.62
N ASN A 49 10.26 8.24 -9.32
CA ASN A 49 9.54 9.16 -8.48
C ASN A 49 9.74 8.80 -7.00
N GLU A 50 10.67 9.50 -6.36
CA GLU A 50 10.95 9.35 -4.93
C GLU A 50 9.71 9.62 -4.07
N ILE A 51 8.82 10.53 -4.49
CA ILE A 51 7.58 10.81 -3.73
C ILE A 51 6.63 9.61 -3.75
N ALA A 52 6.58 8.89 -4.88
CA ALA A 52 5.76 7.68 -5.00
C ALA A 52 6.33 6.53 -4.14
N LYS A 53 7.67 6.41 -4.08
CA LYS A 53 8.35 5.45 -3.19
C LYS A 53 8.14 5.79 -1.73
N ASP A 54 8.29 7.06 -1.35
CA ASP A 54 8.08 7.51 0.02
C ASP A 54 6.65 7.22 0.47
N ALA A 55 5.65 7.52 -0.37
CA ALA A 55 4.24 7.22 -0.09
C ALA A 55 3.97 5.70 0.00
N TYR A 56 4.65 4.89 -0.81
CA TYR A 56 4.58 3.44 -0.74
C TYR A 56 5.18 2.89 0.56
N GLU A 57 6.36 3.37 0.96
CA GLU A 57 7.00 3.01 2.22
C GLU A 57 6.16 3.43 3.43
N GLU A 58 5.54 4.60 3.40
CA GLU A 58 4.63 5.06 4.46
C GLU A 58 3.41 4.13 4.59
N CYS A 59 2.81 3.73 3.46
CA CYS A 59 1.71 2.78 3.43
C CYS A 59 2.14 1.40 3.98
N LEU A 60 3.35 0.94 3.68
CA LEU A 60 3.91 -0.30 4.23
C LEU A 60 4.07 -0.23 5.75
N GLN A 61 4.64 0.85 6.27
CA GLN A 61 4.83 1.03 7.71
C GLN A 61 3.50 1.06 8.46
N LEU A 62 2.49 1.75 7.91
CA LEU A 62 1.15 1.78 8.48
C LEU A 62 0.48 0.40 8.44
N LYS A 63 0.70 -0.37 7.37
CA LYS A 63 0.18 -1.74 7.23
C LYS A 63 0.79 -2.66 8.28
N GLU A 64 2.10 -2.63 8.46
CA GLU A 64 2.80 -3.47 9.45
C GLU A 64 2.30 -3.13 10.86
N TYR A 65 2.27 -1.84 11.22
CA TYR A 65 1.78 -1.38 12.51
C TYR A 65 0.32 -1.80 12.77
N LEU A 66 -0.60 -1.53 11.83
CA LEU A 66 -2.00 -1.94 11.97
C LEU A 66 -2.16 -3.46 12.06
N SER A 67 -1.31 -4.23 11.37
CA SER A 67 -1.31 -5.69 11.47
C SER A 67 -0.89 -6.17 12.85
N GLU A 68 0.12 -5.55 13.47
CA GLU A 68 0.52 -5.84 14.85
C GLU A 68 -0.57 -5.46 15.86
N GLN A 69 -1.23 -4.32 15.63
CA GLN A 69 -2.35 -3.88 16.47
C GLN A 69 -3.53 -4.85 16.35
N LEU A 70 -3.78 -5.45 15.18
CA LEU A 70 -4.85 -6.44 15.01
C LEU A 70 -4.65 -7.69 15.88
N TRP A 71 -3.41 -8.06 16.21
CA TRP A 71 -3.12 -9.13 17.16
C TRP A 71 -3.24 -8.71 18.62
N SER A 72 -3.19 -7.40 18.90
CA SER A 72 -3.23 -6.81 20.24
C SER A 72 -4.62 -6.32 20.64
N GLU A 73 -5.44 -5.94 19.66
CA GLU A 73 -6.80 -5.42 19.83
C GLU A 73 -7.78 -6.55 20.19
N VAL A 74 -8.51 -6.35 21.28
CA VAL A 74 -9.50 -7.32 21.80
C VAL A 74 -10.93 -6.89 21.45
N GLU A 75 -11.13 -5.63 21.05
CA GLU A 75 -12.45 -5.10 20.70
C GLU A 75 -12.83 -5.39 19.25
N THR A 76 -13.97 -6.05 19.05
CA THR A 76 -14.46 -6.50 17.74
C THR A 76 -14.73 -5.35 16.74
N ASP A 77 -15.13 -4.18 17.25
CA ASP A 77 -15.34 -2.97 16.43
C ASP A 77 -14.01 -2.34 15.99
N GLY A 78 -13.01 -2.33 16.89
CA GLY A 78 -11.64 -1.92 16.58
C GLY A 78 -11.02 -2.82 15.51
N ILE A 79 -11.14 -4.14 15.66
CA ILE A 79 -10.67 -5.13 14.67
C ILE A 79 -11.27 -4.85 13.29
N SER A 80 -12.58 -4.59 13.20
CA SER A 80 -13.26 -4.34 11.92
C SER A 80 -12.72 -3.08 11.22
N LYS A 81 -12.45 -2.01 11.98
CA LYS A 81 -11.88 -0.76 11.44
C LYS A 81 -10.43 -0.93 11.01
N VAL A 82 -9.63 -1.65 11.79
CA VAL A 82 -8.23 -1.97 11.46
C VAL A 82 -8.17 -2.84 10.20
N GLN A 83 -9.03 -3.85 10.08
CA GLN A 83 -9.16 -4.67 8.87
C GLN A 83 -9.51 -3.84 7.64
N ALA A 84 -10.51 -2.98 7.73
CA ALA A 84 -10.88 -2.10 6.62
C ALA A 84 -9.70 -1.20 6.18
N ALA A 85 -8.95 -0.65 7.14
CA ALA A 85 -7.76 0.15 6.86
C ALA A 85 -6.64 -0.66 6.20
N LEU A 86 -6.41 -1.91 6.66
CA LEU A 86 -5.44 -2.82 6.07
C LEU A 86 -5.81 -3.24 4.65
N ASP A 87 -7.10 -3.42 4.37
CA ASP A 87 -7.62 -3.74 3.04
C ASP A 87 -7.42 -2.57 2.08
N GLU A 88 -7.70 -1.34 2.52
CA GLU A 88 -7.44 -0.12 1.74
C GLU A 88 -5.95 0.07 1.44
N LEU A 89 -5.08 -0.10 2.44
CA LEU A 89 -3.63 -0.05 2.26
C LEU A 89 -3.14 -1.14 1.30
N THR A 90 -3.63 -2.36 1.45
CA THR A 90 -3.23 -3.48 0.59
C THR A 90 -3.65 -3.23 -0.85
N GLN A 91 -4.85 -2.71 -1.09
CA GLN A 91 -5.28 -2.33 -2.43
C GLN A 91 -4.40 -1.24 -3.05
N ALA A 92 -4.01 -0.22 -2.29
CA ALA A 92 -3.15 0.86 -2.77
C ALA A 92 -1.73 0.35 -3.10
N LEU A 93 -1.16 -0.47 -2.22
CA LEU A 93 0.15 -1.11 -2.42
C LEU A 93 0.13 -2.03 -3.64
N SER A 94 -0.89 -2.89 -3.78
CA SER A 94 -1.02 -3.77 -4.96
C SER A 94 -1.16 -2.99 -6.26
N LYS A 95 -1.81 -1.83 -6.27
CA LYS A 95 -1.86 -0.96 -7.46
C LYS A 95 -0.48 -0.40 -7.80
N TYR A 96 0.31 -0.03 -6.80
CA TYR A 96 1.69 0.42 -7.01
C TYR A 96 2.51 -0.72 -7.62
N ASP A 97 2.44 -1.91 -7.03
CA ASP A 97 3.16 -3.10 -7.50
C ASP A 97 2.75 -3.49 -8.92
N MET A 98 1.45 -3.56 -9.23
CA MET A 98 0.97 -3.83 -10.59
C MET A 98 1.46 -2.79 -11.61
N THR A 99 1.47 -1.52 -11.23
CA THR A 99 1.98 -0.45 -12.10
C THR A 99 3.48 -0.59 -12.30
N ASN A 100 4.21 -0.93 -11.24
CA ASN A 100 5.65 -1.18 -11.27
C ASN A 100 6.00 -2.40 -12.14
N ASP A 101 5.28 -3.50 -11.99
CA ASP A 101 5.45 -4.75 -12.72
C ASP A 101 5.10 -4.61 -14.21
N MET A 102 4.06 -3.82 -14.53
CA MET A 102 3.69 -3.49 -15.92
C MET A 102 4.84 -2.80 -16.67
N ILE A 103 5.71 -2.09 -15.95
CA ILE A 103 6.89 -1.42 -16.53
C ILE A 103 8.09 -2.37 -16.59
N GLU A 104 8.22 -3.31 -15.65
CA GLU A 104 9.26 -4.34 -15.70
C GLU A 104 9.07 -5.33 -16.85
N GLY A 105 7.87 -5.40 -17.44
CA GLY A 105 7.62 -6.22 -18.62
C GLY A 105 7.56 -7.72 -18.32
N GLU A 106 7.42 -8.10 -17.05
CA GLU A 106 7.33 -9.49 -16.58
C GLU A 106 5.87 -9.99 -16.45
N TRP A 107 4.88 -9.19 -16.86
CA TRP A 107 3.57 -9.74 -17.17
C TRP A 107 3.56 -10.16 -18.63
N GLU A 108 4.00 -11.40 -18.89
CA GLU A 108 3.48 -12.13 -20.04
C GLU A 108 1.95 -12.05 -19.94
N PHE A 109 1.35 -11.31 -20.85
CA PHE A 109 -0.09 -11.32 -21.04
C PHE A 109 -0.42 -12.76 -21.47
N VAL A 110 -0.74 -13.63 -20.50
CA VAL A 110 -1.33 -14.93 -20.80
C VAL A 110 -2.74 -14.63 -21.27
N GLU A 111 -2.82 -14.23 -22.55
CA GLU A 111 -4.07 -14.21 -23.28
C GLU A 111 -4.62 -15.63 -23.13
N SER A 112 -5.64 -15.78 -22.29
CA SER A 112 -6.40 -17.02 -22.18
C SER A 112 -7.24 -17.18 -23.45
N SER A 113 -6.58 -17.17 -24.59
CA SER A 113 -7.14 -17.45 -25.88
C SER A 113 -7.42 -18.95 -25.92
N THR A 114 -8.69 -19.27 -26.14
CA THR A 114 -9.28 -20.58 -26.46
C THR A 114 -9.51 -21.59 -25.32
N CYS A 115 -10.54 -21.30 -24.50
CA CYS A 115 -11.51 -22.35 -24.16
C CYS A 115 -12.26 -22.79 -25.43
N CYS A 116 -11.60 -23.54 -26.30
CA CYS A 116 -12.26 -24.34 -27.32
C CYS A 116 -12.21 -25.79 -26.87
N VAL A 117 -13.28 -26.23 -26.20
CA VAL A 117 -13.65 -27.65 -26.15
C VAL A 117 -14.64 -27.88 -27.28
N PRO A 118 -14.26 -28.51 -28.41
CA PRO A 118 -15.22 -29.19 -29.24
C PRO A 118 -15.52 -30.54 -28.59
N SER A 119 -16.77 -30.68 -28.13
CA SER A 119 -17.40 -31.95 -27.79
C SER A 119 -17.18 -32.98 -28.90
N TYR A 120 -16.69 -34.18 -28.55
CA TYR A 120 -17.10 -35.47 -29.12
C TYR A 120 -16.76 -36.60 -28.15
#